data_AF-A0A2P4UK95-F1
#
_entry.id   AF-A0A2P4UK95-F1
#
_cell.length_a   1.000
_cell.length_b   1.000
_cell.length_c   1.000
_cell.angle_alpha   90.00
_cell.angle_beta   90.00
_cell.angle_gamma   90.00
#
_symmetry.space_group_name_H-M   'P 1'
#
loop_
_entity.id
_entity.type
_entity.pdbx_description
1 polymer ?
#
loop_
_entity_poly.entity_id
_entity_poly.type
_entity_poly.pdbx_seq_one_letter_code
_entity_poly.pdbx_strand_id
1 'polypeptide(L)'
;MSAALTGLLSACGGGTASKEEPGKSKGSPDTSTKSGTEVLYAYFPANNAQFKIGAQFNGTRKNYTEIIVSKCMAKHGFDVPVTSKSDAIASDFDNVGFPDLDRMTRTGYLNPAINIHAAGPAKQQAGYKAVLQRCTNEGTKSFNAFDRTAGPTVDQWQRIASQIELSPAVSKLANDFRACVQRAGVPSWPMNRPGASGGLGGFLNWVTGEAANTKDAQAGQAVDRRWAPVYVRCAKPVIAEEDKQRLAQQRAFFQSHYQQIREIQKDGTEALAALQKQAGE
;
A
#
# COMPACT_ATOMS: atom_id res chain seq x y z
N MET A 1 4.03 -41.97 27.18
CA MET A 1 3.59 -43.38 27.08
C MET A 1 2.49 -43.45 26.05
N SER A 2 2.67 -44.35 25.08
CA SER A 2 1.85 -44.58 23.89
C SER A 2 0.43 -45.09 24.20
N ALA A 3 -0.51 -44.75 23.31
CA ALA A 3 -1.47 -45.64 22.61
C ALA A 3 -2.40 -44.71 21.77
N ALA A 4 -2.53 -44.77 20.44
CA ALA A 4 -2.95 -45.87 19.55
C ALA A 4 -4.40 -46.32 19.86
N LEU A 5 -5.33 -46.63 18.95
CA LEU A 5 -5.34 -46.89 17.50
C LEU A 5 -6.83 -47.15 17.10
N THR A 6 -7.21 -46.86 15.84
CA THR A 6 -8.19 -47.57 14.96
C THR A 6 -9.73 -47.63 15.16
N GLY A 7 -10.41 -47.46 14.00
CA GLY A 7 -11.66 -48.10 13.53
C GLY A 7 -12.14 -47.33 12.27
N LEU A 8 -12.07 -47.76 10.98
CA LEU A 8 -12.58 -48.94 10.23
C LEU A 8 -14.09 -49.17 10.49
N LEU A 9 -15.06 -49.31 9.56
CA LEU A 9 -15.13 -49.63 8.12
C LEU A 9 -16.56 -49.37 7.54
N SER A 10 -16.62 -49.09 6.24
CA SER A 10 -17.56 -49.52 5.15
C SER A 10 -19.10 -49.65 5.28
N ALA A 11 -19.82 -49.18 4.22
CA ALA A 11 -20.77 -49.90 3.33
C ALA A 11 -21.60 -48.85 2.52
N CYS A 12 -21.55 -48.75 1.17
CA CYS A 12 -22.12 -49.55 0.06
C CYS A 12 -23.52 -49.11 -0.46
N GLY A 13 -23.64 -49.01 -1.80
CA GLY A 13 -24.88 -48.90 -2.62
C GLY A 13 -24.98 -47.57 -3.36
N GLY A 14 -24.92 -47.42 -4.69
CA GLY A 14 -25.56 -48.15 -5.82
C GLY A 14 -26.21 -47.04 -6.69
N GLY A 15 -25.64 -46.64 -7.84
CA GLY A 15 -25.95 -47.20 -9.16
C GLY A 15 -26.99 -46.35 -9.90
N THR A 16 -26.58 -45.61 -10.94
CA THR A 16 -27.21 -45.52 -12.30
C THR A 16 -26.61 -44.38 -13.11
N ALA A 17 -26.25 -44.71 -14.35
CA ALA A 17 -25.81 -43.78 -15.38
C ALA A 17 -26.95 -42.85 -15.82
N SER A 18 -26.66 -41.57 -15.98
CA SER A 18 -27.49 -40.63 -16.75
C SER A 18 -26.61 -39.65 -17.51
N LYS A 19 -26.77 -39.74 -18.83
CA LYS A 19 -26.41 -38.83 -19.92
C LYS A 19 -25.87 -37.45 -19.51
N GLU A 20 -24.62 -37.20 -19.86
CA GLU A 20 -24.03 -35.86 -19.97
C GLU A 20 -24.50 -35.16 -21.24
N GLU A 21 -25.10 -33.97 -21.06
CA GLU A 21 -24.90 -32.74 -21.86
C GLU A 21 -25.72 -31.60 -21.21
N PRO A 22 -25.46 -30.32 -21.47
CA PRO A 22 -24.24 -29.55 -21.23
C PRO A 22 -24.56 -28.44 -20.20
N GLY A 23 -23.98 -28.53 -19.00
CA GLY A 23 -24.37 -27.70 -17.87
C GLY A 23 -23.26 -26.80 -17.34
N LYS A 24 -23.34 -25.51 -17.68
CA LYS A 24 -22.85 -24.36 -16.90
C LYS A 24 -21.43 -24.48 -16.34
N SER A 25 -20.49 -23.89 -17.09
CA SER A 25 -19.20 -23.44 -16.56
C SER A 25 -19.43 -22.65 -15.27
N LYS A 26 -18.78 -23.15 -14.21
CA LYS A 26 -18.74 -22.61 -12.87
C LYS A 26 -18.32 -21.15 -12.92
N GLY A 27 -19.19 -20.26 -12.45
CA GLY A 27 -18.76 -18.94 -12.01
C GLY A 27 -17.67 -19.13 -10.96
N SER A 28 -16.48 -18.62 -11.23
CA SER A 28 -15.32 -18.70 -10.35
C SER A 28 -15.67 -18.02 -9.02
N PRO A 29 -15.76 -18.76 -7.90
CA PRO A 29 -15.99 -18.18 -6.60
C PRO A 29 -14.62 -17.93 -5.95
N ASP A 30 -13.85 -16.95 -6.42
CA ASP A 30 -12.54 -16.66 -5.81
C ASP A 30 -12.01 -15.22 -5.97
N THR A 31 -12.83 -14.30 -6.49
CA THR A 31 -12.45 -12.89 -6.68
C THR A 31 -12.98 -11.95 -5.58
N SER A 32 -14.09 -12.26 -4.90
CA SER A 32 -14.69 -11.32 -3.93
C SER A 32 -14.06 -11.36 -2.52
N THR A 33 -13.49 -12.49 -2.11
CA THR A 33 -12.81 -12.62 -0.81
C THR A 33 -11.42 -11.98 -0.82
N LYS A 34 -10.71 -12.01 -1.96
CA LYS A 34 -9.42 -11.32 -2.12
C LYS A 34 -9.59 -9.80 -2.11
N SER A 35 -10.58 -9.27 -2.83
CA SER A 35 -10.83 -7.81 -2.87
C SER A 35 -11.21 -7.24 -1.50
N GLY A 36 -12.03 -7.94 -0.71
CA GLY A 36 -12.45 -7.46 0.61
C GLY A 36 -11.31 -7.33 1.62
N THR A 37 -10.33 -8.23 1.60
CA THR A 37 -9.14 -8.12 2.48
C THR A 37 -8.16 -7.06 1.98
N GLU A 38 -7.98 -6.93 0.66
CA GLU A 38 -7.17 -5.87 0.06
C GLU A 38 -7.73 -4.48 0.38
N VAL A 39 -9.06 -4.29 0.31
CA VAL A 39 -9.71 -3.04 0.76
C VAL A 39 -9.37 -2.74 2.22
N LEU A 40 -9.55 -3.71 3.13
CA LEU A 40 -9.27 -3.48 4.55
C LEU A 40 -7.85 -3.01 4.79
N TYR A 41 -6.88 -3.71 4.22
CA TYR A 41 -5.49 -3.39 4.49
C TYR A 41 -4.96 -2.19 3.69
N ALA A 42 -5.68 -1.72 2.68
CA ALA A 42 -5.40 -0.43 2.06
C ALA A 42 -5.71 0.75 3.01
N TYR A 43 -6.72 0.60 3.86
CA TYR A 43 -7.20 1.66 4.76
C TYR A 43 -6.78 1.49 6.22
N PHE A 44 -6.62 0.25 6.66
CA PHE A 44 -6.32 -0.12 8.04
C PHE A 44 -5.11 -1.06 8.15
N PRO A 45 -3.96 -0.81 7.50
CA PRO A 45 -2.78 -1.65 7.69
C PRO A 45 -2.24 -1.50 9.12
N ALA A 46 -1.80 -2.61 9.72
CA ALA A 46 -1.13 -2.64 11.02
C ALA A 46 0.36 -3.02 10.92
N ASN A 47 0.78 -3.59 9.79
CA ASN A 47 2.18 -3.91 9.50
C ASN A 47 2.44 -3.92 7.99
N ASN A 48 3.71 -4.06 7.60
CA ASN A 48 4.12 -4.11 6.19
C ASN A 48 3.49 -5.29 5.41
N ALA A 49 3.27 -6.45 6.05
CA ALA A 49 2.64 -7.59 5.37
C ALA A 49 1.19 -7.29 4.96
N GLN A 50 0.41 -6.66 5.85
CA GLN A 50 -0.93 -6.18 5.55
C GLN A 50 -0.88 -5.04 4.52
N PHE A 51 0.01 -4.06 4.69
CA PHE A 51 0.17 -2.96 3.74
C PHE A 51 0.41 -3.46 2.31
N LYS A 52 1.27 -4.47 2.10
CA LYS A 52 1.50 -5.09 0.78
C LYS A 52 0.25 -5.70 0.14
N ILE A 53 -0.65 -6.26 0.96
CA ILE A 53 -1.94 -6.76 0.49
C ILE A 53 -2.81 -5.57 0.10
N GLY A 54 -2.88 -4.53 0.93
CA GLY A 54 -3.58 -3.27 0.63
C GLY A 54 -3.09 -2.57 -0.64
N ALA A 55 -1.79 -2.63 -0.92
CA ALA A 55 -1.18 -2.06 -2.12
C ALA A 55 -1.74 -2.65 -3.42
N GLN A 56 -2.25 -3.89 -3.40
CA GLN A 56 -2.96 -4.47 -4.54
C GLN A 56 -4.22 -3.66 -4.90
N PHE A 57 -4.99 -3.28 -3.88
CA PHE A 57 -6.20 -2.46 -4.05
C PHE A 57 -5.87 -1.06 -4.56
N ASN A 58 -4.95 -0.37 -3.88
CA ASN A 58 -4.54 1.00 -4.25
C ASN A 58 -3.90 1.06 -5.64
N GLY A 59 -3.01 0.12 -5.97
CA GLY A 59 -2.38 0.03 -7.28
C GLY A 59 -3.39 -0.27 -8.39
N THR A 60 -4.37 -1.16 -8.13
CA THR A 60 -5.47 -1.43 -9.08
C THR A 60 -6.35 -0.21 -9.29
N ARG A 61 -6.76 0.45 -8.20
CA ARG A 61 -7.52 1.71 -8.23
C ARG A 61 -6.78 2.76 -9.06
N LYS A 62 -5.50 3.00 -8.77
CA LYS A 62 -4.65 3.96 -9.50
C LYS A 62 -4.58 3.64 -10.99
N ASN A 63 -4.30 2.39 -11.35
CA ASN A 63 -4.20 1.97 -12.75
C ASN A 63 -5.53 2.21 -13.51
N TYR A 64 -6.67 1.78 -12.98
CA TYR A 64 -7.96 2.02 -13.65
C TYR A 64 -8.31 3.50 -13.74
N THR A 65 -8.04 4.30 -12.69
CA THR A 65 -8.19 5.76 -12.76
C THR A 65 -7.32 6.36 -13.86
N GLU A 66 -6.05 5.94 -13.99
CA GLU A 66 -5.15 6.43 -15.05
C GLU A 66 -5.62 6.02 -16.46
N ILE A 67 -6.17 4.81 -16.64
CA ILE A 67 -6.79 4.40 -17.91
C ILE A 67 -7.95 5.32 -18.28
N ILE A 68 -8.84 5.62 -17.33
CA ILE A 68 -10.00 6.51 -17.56
C ILE A 68 -9.52 7.93 -17.88
N VAL A 69 -8.55 8.44 -17.12
CA VAL A 69 -7.96 9.77 -17.35
C VAL A 69 -7.32 9.84 -18.72
N SER A 70 -6.49 8.85 -19.10
CA SER A 70 -5.83 8.79 -20.40
C SER A 70 -6.84 8.76 -21.55
N LYS A 71 -7.89 7.92 -21.47
CA LYS A 71 -8.99 7.89 -22.44
C LYS A 71 -9.75 9.22 -22.54
N CYS A 72 -9.96 9.91 -21.42
CA CYS A 72 -10.59 11.24 -21.41
C CYS A 72 -9.68 12.31 -22.05
N MET A 73 -8.39 12.32 -21.69
CA MET A 73 -7.39 13.26 -22.21
C MET A 73 -7.21 13.10 -23.72
N ALA A 74 -7.22 11.86 -24.22
CA ALA A 74 -7.12 11.56 -25.65
C ALA A 74 -8.26 12.18 -26.46
N LYS A 75 -9.49 12.23 -25.92
CA LYS A 75 -10.64 12.92 -26.56
C LYS A 75 -10.42 14.43 -26.73
N HIS A 76 -9.51 15.00 -25.95
CA HIS A 76 -9.13 16.41 -26.00
C HIS A 76 -7.78 16.64 -26.69
N GLY A 77 -7.23 15.62 -27.37
CA GLY A 77 -5.98 15.71 -28.13
C GLY A 77 -4.71 15.66 -27.28
N PHE A 78 -4.81 15.19 -26.03
CA PHE A 78 -3.66 15.02 -25.15
C PHE A 78 -3.36 13.54 -24.93
N ASP A 79 -2.09 13.17 -25.03
CA ASP A 79 -1.61 11.85 -24.64
C ASP A 79 -1.07 11.89 -23.21
N VAL A 80 -1.52 10.95 -22.38
CA VAL A 80 -1.09 10.82 -20.98
C VAL A 80 -0.77 9.35 -20.74
N PRO A 81 0.45 9.03 -20.29
CA PRO A 81 0.86 7.65 -20.06
C PRO A 81 0.04 7.01 -18.94
N VAL A 82 -0.22 5.71 -19.08
CA VAL A 82 -0.83 4.87 -18.05
C VAL A 82 0.27 4.03 -17.41
N THR A 83 0.36 4.09 -16.08
CA THR A 83 1.25 3.22 -15.30
C THR A 83 0.67 1.81 -15.31
N SER A 84 1.50 0.80 -15.59
CA SER A 84 1.05 -0.59 -15.51
C SER A 84 0.55 -0.92 -14.10
N LYS A 85 -0.37 -1.87 -13.96
CA LYS A 85 -0.87 -2.29 -12.63
C LYS A 85 0.27 -2.72 -11.70
N SER A 86 1.23 -3.50 -12.21
CA SER A 86 2.40 -3.93 -11.42
C SER A 86 3.26 -2.75 -10.96
N ASP A 87 3.48 -1.76 -11.83
CA ASP A 87 4.25 -0.57 -11.47
C ASP A 87 3.48 0.33 -10.49
N ALA A 88 2.16 0.43 -10.64
CA ALA A 88 1.30 1.17 -9.72
C ALA A 88 1.34 0.56 -8.31
N ILE A 89 1.25 -0.77 -8.20
CA ILE A 89 1.40 -1.51 -6.94
C ILE A 89 2.81 -1.32 -6.38
N ALA A 90 3.85 -1.45 -7.22
CA ALA A 90 5.24 -1.27 -6.77
C ALA A 90 5.53 0.16 -6.33
N SER A 91 4.79 1.15 -6.86
CA SER A 91 4.86 2.56 -6.46
C SER A 91 4.08 2.89 -5.20
N ASP A 92 3.21 1.98 -4.71
CA ASP A 92 2.53 2.15 -3.44
C ASP A 92 3.46 1.67 -2.32
N PHE A 93 4.26 2.59 -1.79
CA PHE A 93 5.19 2.33 -0.71
C PHE A 93 5.07 3.39 0.38
N ASP A 94 4.98 2.94 1.62
CA ASP A 94 5.12 3.77 2.79
C ASP A 94 6.40 3.37 3.53
N ASN A 95 7.51 4.04 3.21
CA ASN A 95 8.79 3.76 3.87
C ASN A 95 8.83 4.29 5.32
N VAL A 96 7.86 5.11 5.74
CA VAL A 96 7.80 5.70 7.08
C VAL A 96 6.93 4.83 7.98
N GLY A 97 5.66 4.66 7.64
CA GLY A 97 4.71 3.89 8.43
C GLY A 97 4.83 2.37 8.24
N PHE A 98 5.13 1.87 7.03
CA PHE A 98 5.16 0.42 6.74
C PHE A 98 6.37 0.00 5.89
N PRO A 99 7.61 0.30 6.30
CA PRO A 99 8.80 0.00 5.51
C PRO A 99 8.99 -1.50 5.24
N ASP A 100 9.31 -1.83 3.99
CA ASP A 100 9.62 -3.20 3.57
C ASP A 100 11.10 -3.55 3.77
N LEU A 101 11.49 -3.82 5.02
CA LEU A 101 12.89 -4.10 5.38
C LEU A 101 13.47 -5.32 4.66
N ASP A 102 12.66 -6.35 4.38
CA ASP A 102 13.12 -7.55 3.68
C ASP A 102 13.42 -7.26 2.21
N ARG A 103 12.62 -6.42 1.55
CA ARG A 103 12.95 -5.93 0.21
C ARG A 103 14.21 -5.08 0.26
N MET A 104 14.30 -4.10 1.15
CA MET A 104 15.48 -3.22 1.26
C MET A 104 16.75 -4.03 1.51
N THR A 105 16.67 -5.10 2.30
CA THR A 105 17.79 -6.02 2.54
C THR A 105 18.19 -6.76 1.26
N ARG A 106 17.23 -7.27 0.50
CA ARG A 106 17.50 -8.04 -0.73
C ARG A 106 17.96 -7.17 -1.90
N THR A 107 17.38 -5.99 -2.06
CA THR A 107 17.61 -5.12 -3.22
C THR A 107 18.70 -4.08 -2.96
N GLY A 108 18.96 -3.74 -1.71
CA GLY A 108 19.85 -2.64 -1.32
C GLY A 108 19.27 -1.26 -1.60
N TYR A 109 17.99 -1.14 -1.92
CA TYR A 109 17.35 0.15 -2.23
C TYR A 109 16.29 0.51 -1.21
N LEU A 110 16.25 1.78 -0.81
CA LEU A 110 15.21 2.33 0.05
C LEU A 110 13.91 2.53 -0.75
N ASN A 111 14.03 3.03 -1.98
CA ASN A 111 12.88 3.26 -2.86
C ASN A 111 12.75 2.12 -3.90
N PRO A 112 11.57 1.49 -4.04
CA PRO A 112 11.33 0.49 -5.08
C PRO A 112 11.21 1.11 -6.48
N ALA A 113 10.84 2.40 -6.57
CA ALA A 113 10.61 3.10 -7.82
C ALA A 113 11.79 4.03 -8.13
N ILE A 114 12.79 3.50 -8.84
CA ILE A 114 13.84 4.32 -9.49
C ILE A 114 13.37 4.80 -10.87
N ASN A 115 12.05 4.97 -11.05
CA ASN A 115 11.51 5.67 -12.20
C ASN A 115 11.30 7.12 -11.80
N ILE A 116 12.38 7.89 -11.98
CA ILE A 116 12.28 9.33 -12.19
C ILE A 116 11.41 9.47 -13.44
N HIS A 117 10.09 9.62 -13.27
CA HIS A 117 9.24 9.98 -14.39
C HIS A 117 9.84 11.27 -14.95
N ALA A 118 10.31 11.20 -16.20
CA ALA A 118 10.76 12.37 -16.93
C ALA A 118 9.66 13.41 -16.77
N ALA A 119 10.03 14.60 -16.28
CA ALA A 119 9.12 15.72 -16.19
C ALA A 119 8.42 15.83 -17.56
N GLY A 120 7.10 15.61 -17.57
CA GLY A 120 6.32 15.71 -18.79
C GLY A 120 6.61 17.05 -19.47
N PRO A 121 6.54 17.12 -20.81
CA PRO A 121 7.01 18.28 -21.57
C PRO A 121 6.51 19.59 -20.96
N ALA A 122 7.46 20.47 -20.62
CA ALA A 122 7.27 21.73 -19.88
C ALA A 122 6.45 22.81 -20.64
N LYS A 123 5.72 22.43 -21.70
CA LYS A 123 4.84 23.31 -22.46
C LYS A 123 3.40 22.82 -22.34
N GLN A 124 2.84 22.88 -21.14
CA GLN A 124 1.40 22.69 -20.98
C GLN A 124 0.68 23.95 -21.46
N GLN A 125 -0.03 23.82 -22.58
CA GLN A 125 -0.99 24.81 -23.06
C GLN A 125 -1.98 25.17 -21.94
N ALA A 126 -2.46 26.42 -21.88
CA ALA A 126 -3.38 26.90 -20.85
C ALA A 126 -4.67 26.04 -20.68
N GLY A 127 -5.01 25.20 -21.66
CA GLY A 127 -6.11 24.23 -21.59
C GLY A 127 -5.77 22.88 -20.95
N TYR A 128 -4.49 22.45 -20.92
CA TYR A 128 -4.11 21.11 -20.46
C TYR A 128 -4.52 20.86 -19.01
N LYS A 129 -4.18 21.77 -18.09
CA LYS A 129 -4.46 21.60 -16.65
C LYS A 129 -5.96 21.53 -16.37
N ALA A 130 -6.75 22.35 -17.05
CA ALA A 130 -8.21 22.36 -16.89
C ALA A 130 -8.85 21.07 -17.42
N VAL A 131 -8.37 20.55 -18.56
CA VAL A 131 -8.83 19.26 -19.09
C VAL A 131 -8.39 18.12 -18.18
N LEU A 132 -7.13 18.10 -17.74
CA LEU A 132 -6.61 17.08 -16.82
C LEU A 132 -7.43 17.04 -15.55
N GLN A 133 -7.71 18.18 -14.91
CA GLN A 133 -8.54 18.22 -13.71
C GLN A 133 -9.93 17.62 -13.94
N ARG A 134 -10.59 17.94 -15.06
CA ARG A 134 -11.90 17.36 -15.40
C ARG A 134 -11.81 15.85 -15.61
N CYS A 135 -10.79 15.38 -16.33
CA CYS A 135 -10.57 13.96 -16.57
C CYS A 135 -10.23 13.20 -15.28
N THR A 136 -9.44 13.79 -14.38
CA THR A 136 -9.16 13.22 -13.06
C THR A 136 -10.43 13.12 -12.23
N ASN A 137 -11.27 14.15 -12.19
CA ASN A 137 -12.55 14.10 -11.48
C ASN A 137 -13.46 12.98 -12.00
N GLU A 138 -13.47 12.73 -13.31
CA GLU A 138 -14.22 11.62 -13.92
C GLU A 138 -13.62 10.26 -13.55
N GLY A 139 -12.29 10.15 -13.54
CA GLY A 139 -11.56 8.93 -13.18
C GLY A 139 -11.59 8.58 -11.69
N THR A 140 -11.96 9.51 -10.80
CA THR A 140 -12.11 9.25 -9.35
C THR A 140 -13.57 9.22 -8.89
N LYS A 141 -14.53 9.59 -9.76
CA LYS A 141 -15.95 9.75 -9.41
C LYS A 141 -16.54 8.55 -8.70
N SER A 142 -16.24 7.33 -9.17
CA SER A 142 -16.73 6.07 -8.60
C SER A 142 -16.25 5.81 -7.17
N PHE A 143 -15.17 6.46 -6.75
CA PHE A 143 -14.61 6.35 -5.40
C PHE A 143 -15.01 7.50 -4.47
N ASN A 144 -15.46 8.65 -4.98
CA ASN A 144 -15.78 9.81 -4.14
C ASN A 144 -16.86 9.55 -3.08
N ALA A 145 -17.82 8.67 -3.35
CA ALA A 145 -18.84 8.28 -2.36
C ALA A 145 -18.25 7.38 -1.28
N PHE A 146 -17.52 6.35 -1.70
CA PHE A 146 -16.80 5.44 -0.83
C PHE A 146 -15.80 6.17 0.08
N ASP A 147 -14.95 7.05 -0.48
CA ASP A 147 -13.95 7.81 0.28
C ASP A 147 -14.62 8.70 1.35
N ARG A 148 -15.80 9.29 1.06
CA ARG A 148 -16.57 10.08 2.04
C ARG A 148 -17.14 9.22 3.18
N THR A 149 -17.59 8.01 2.88
CA THR A 149 -18.11 7.07 3.90
C THR A 149 -16.98 6.49 4.74
N ALA A 150 -15.87 6.10 4.12
CA ALA A 150 -14.74 5.48 4.79
C ALA A 150 -13.92 6.48 5.63
N GLY A 151 -13.78 7.71 5.14
CA GLY A 151 -12.91 8.76 5.69
C GLY A 151 -12.95 8.88 7.21
N PRO A 152 -14.11 9.08 7.86
CA PRO A 152 -14.18 9.24 9.31
C PRO A 152 -13.63 8.04 10.11
N THR A 153 -13.80 6.81 9.60
CA THR A 153 -13.28 5.59 10.25
C THR A 153 -11.77 5.46 9.99
N VAL A 154 -11.31 5.80 8.78
CA VAL A 154 -9.89 5.84 8.42
C VAL A 154 -9.14 6.87 9.28
N ASP A 155 -9.70 8.06 9.47
CA ASP A 155 -9.11 9.11 10.31
C ASP A 155 -8.97 8.67 11.77
N GLN A 156 -9.94 7.90 12.28
CA GLN A 156 -9.85 7.33 13.62
C GLN A 156 -8.71 6.32 13.75
N TRP A 157 -8.54 5.45 12.75
CA TRP A 157 -7.42 4.52 12.71
C TRP A 157 -6.07 5.24 12.60
N GLN A 158 -5.96 6.25 11.75
CA GLN A 158 -4.74 7.04 11.60
C GLN A 158 -4.35 7.77 12.89
N ARG A 159 -5.32 8.24 13.68
CA ARG A 159 -5.07 8.80 15.01
C ARG A 159 -4.49 7.76 15.97
N ILE A 160 -5.00 6.53 15.96
CA ILE A 160 -4.45 5.42 16.76
C ILE A 160 -3.01 5.12 16.34
N ALA A 161 -2.74 5.00 15.03
CA ALA A 161 -1.40 4.77 14.51
C ALA A 161 -0.43 5.90 14.94
N SER A 162 -0.85 7.16 14.82
CA SER A 162 -0.05 8.32 15.25
C SER A 162 0.22 8.31 16.76
N GLN A 163 -0.74 7.88 17.58
CA GLN A 163 -0.54 7.76 19.03
C GLN A 163 0.44 6.64 19.39
N ILE A 164 0.48 5.55 18.62
CA ILE A 164 1.46 4.47 18.78
C ILE A 164 2.87 4.98 18.47
N GLU A 165 3.04 5.73 17.38
CA GLU A 165 4.33 6.35 17.00
C GLU A 165 4.86 7.27 18.11
N LEU A 166 3.96 7.94 18.83
CA LEU A 166 4.27 8.82 19.96
C LEU A 166 4.31 8.10 21.32
N SER A 167 4.09 6.79 21.36
CA SER A 167 4.11 6.04 22.61
C SER A 167 5.50 6.06 23.26
N PRO A 168 5.64 5.95 24.59
CA PRO A 168 6.94 5.95 25.25
C PRO A 168 7.89 4.85 24.76
N ALA A 169 7.36 3.66 24.46
CA ALA A 169 8.14 2.52 23.97
C ALA A 169 8.71 2.80 22.57
N VAL A 170 7.87 3.27 21.64
CA VAL A 170 8.30 3.62 20.28
C VAL A 170 9.24 4.83 20.31
N SER A 171 8.91 5.86 21.08
CA SER A 171 9.74 7.07 21.23
C SER A 171 11.15 6.75 21.75
N LYS A 172 11.27 5.82 22.70
CA LYS A 172 12.59 5.36 23.17
C LYS A 172 13.37 4.69 22.04
N LEU A 173 12.75 3.77 21.31
CA LEU A 173 13.40 3.07 20.20
C LEU A 173 13.75 4.02 19.05
N ALA A 174 12.91 5.03 18.79
CA ALA A 174 13.20 6.10 17.84
C ALA A 174 14.47 6.89 18.25
N ASN A 175 14.70 7.12 19.54
CA ASN A 175 15.97 7.70 20.02
C ASN A 175 17.17 6.79 19.74
N ASP A 176 17.01 5.49 19.99
CA ASP A 176 18.04 4.48 19.72
C ASP A 176 18.34 4.39 18.20
N PHE A 177 17.32 4.51 17.35
CA PHE A 177 17.45 4.63 15.90
C PHE A 177 18.27 5.87 15.51
N ARG A 178 17.94 7.05 16.05
CA ARG A 178 18.67 8.30 15.79
C ARG A 178 20.16 8.16 16.13
N ALA A 179 20.47 7.62 17.31
CA ALA A 179 21.85 7.38 17.72
C ALA A 179 22.56 6.38 16.80
N CYS A 180 21.85 5.33 16.35
CA CYS A 180 22.39 4.32 15.44
C CYS A 180 22.77 4.91 14.07
N VAL A 181 21.89 5.71 13.45
CA VAL A 181 22.18 6.32 12.15
C VAL A 181 23.23 7.43 12.24
N GLN A 182 23.26 8.18 13.35
CA GLN A 182 24.30 9.19 13.60
C GLN A 182 25.69 8.55 13.71
N ARG A 183 25.83 7.42 14.40
CA ARG A 183 27.09 6.65 14.43
C ARG A 183 27.52 6.15 13.05
N ALA A 184 26.57 5.98 12.12
CA ALA A 184 26.85 5.63 10.73
C ALA A 184 27.16 6.85 9.83
N GLY A 185 27.18 8.07 10.39
CA GLY A 185 27.52 9.30 9.69
C GLY A 185 26.33 10.14 9.20
N VAL A 186 25.10 9.82 9.59
CA VAL A 186 23.93 10.68 9.29
C VAL A 186 23.98 11.93 10.17
N PRO A 187 23.83 13.14 9.60
CA PRO A 187 23.78 14.37 10.40
C PRO A 187 22.66 14.35 11.44
N SER A 188 22.79 15.16 12.51
CA SER A 188 21.77 15.24 13.56
C SER A 188 20.57 16.13 13.18
N TRP A 189 20.77 17.15 12.34
CA TRP A 189 19.74 18.12 11.96
C TRP A 189 18.48 17.52 11.27
N PRO A 190 18.55 16.52 10.36
CA PRO A 190 17.33 15.94 9.77
C PRO A 190 16.55 15.08 10.77
N MET A 191 17.22 14.59 11.81
CA MET A 191 16.67 13.69 12.83
C MET A 191 15.93 14.42 13.96
N ASN A 192 16.07 15.74 14.03
CA ASN A 192 15.52 16.59 15.09
C ASN A 192 14.39 17.51 14.59
N ARG A 193 13.89 17.29 13.37
CA ARG A 193 12.77 18.09 12.83
C ARG A 193 11.46 17.71 13.54
N PRO A 194 10.71 18.70 14.08
CA PRO A 194 9.37 18.47 14.60
C PRO A 194 8.44 17.88 13.54
N GLY A 195 7.60 16.92 13.91
CA GLY A 195 6.59 16.33 13.01
C GLY A 195 7.08 15.20 12.09
N ALA A 196 8.36 14.84 12.10
CA ALA A 196 8.82 13.63 11.45
C ALA A 196 8.62 12.44 12.40
N SER A 197 7.81 11.45 12.00
CA SER A 197 7.55 10.18 12.69
C SER A 197 8.84 9.61 13.29
N GLY A 198 9.07 9.86 14.58
CA GLY A 198 10.19 9.35 15.37
C GLY A 198 11.53 9.16 14.62
N GLY A 199 12.06 10.19 13.96
CA GLY A 199 13.36 10.12 13.28
C GLY A 199 13.39 9.31 11.97
N LEU A 200 12.53 8.30 11.77
CA LEU A 200 12.49 7.47 10.54
C LEU A 200 12.20 8.33 9.31
N GLY A 201 11.14 9.14 9.36
CA GLY A 201 10.80 10.09 8.28
C GLY A 201 11.88 11.14 8.05
N GLY A 202 12.57 11.57 9.11
CA GLY A 202 13.70 12.50 9.03
C GLY A 202 14.88 11.93 8.23
N PHE A 203 15.24 10.66 8.51
CA PHE A 203 16.26 9.93 7.76
C PHE A 203 15.88 9.81 6.28
N LEU A 204 14.66 9.35 5.98
CA LEU A 204 14.23 9.12 4.60
C LEU A 204 14.14 10.40 3.78
N ASN A 205 13.66 11.50 4.38
CA ASN A 205 13.67 12.81 3.75
C ASN A 205 15.09 13.29 3.45
N TRP A 206 16.03 13.08 4.36
CA TRP A 206 17.43 13.42 4.14
C TRP A 206 18.05 12.57 3.02
N VAL A 207 17.87 11.25 3.04
CA VAL A 207 18.38 10.38 1.97
C VAL A 207 17.78 10.73 0.61
N THR A 208 16.48 11.05 0.57
CA THR A 208 15.82 11.53 -0.66
C THR A 208 16.44 12.83 -1.15
N GLY A 209 16.75 13.77 -0.26
CA GLY A 209 17.45 15.01 -0.59
C GLY A 209 18.88 14.77 -1.09
N GLU A 210 19.63 13.86 -0.46
CA GLU A 210 20.96 13.46 -0.93
C GLU A 210 20.90 12.87 -2.33
N ALA A 211 19.95 11.95 -2.59
CA ALA A 211 19.75 11.34 -3.91
C ALA A 211 19.34 12.37 -4.97
N ALA A 212 18.45 13.30 -4.63
CA ALA A 212 17.97 14.35 -5.54
C ALA A 212 19.06 15.36 -5.92
N ASN A 213 20.07 15.57 -5.07
CA ASN A 213 21.21 16.46 -5.34
C ASN A 213 22.34 15.77 -6.13
N THR A 214 22.15 14.52 -6.55
CA THR A 214 23.13 13.83 -7.39
C THR A 214 23.01 14.20 -8.86
N LYS A 215 24.11 14.03 -9.60
CA LYS A 215 24.22 14.39 -11.01
C LYS A 215 23.39 13.51 -11.96
N ASP A 216 23.06 12.29 -11.56
CA ASP A 216 22.37 11.30 -12.39
C ASP A 216 21.72 10.20 -11.55
N ALA A 217 20.88 9.38 -12.19
CA ALA A 217 20.15 8.30 -11.52
C ALA A 217 21.07 7.23 -10.91
N GLN A 218 22.25 6.96 -11.48
CA GLN A 218 23.18 5.96 -10.94
C GLN A 218 23.82 6.45 -9.65
N ALA A 219 24.15 7.74 -9.57
CA ALA A 219 24.62 8.38 -8.36
C ALA A 219 23.53 8.39 -7.28
N GLY A 220 22.27 8.68 -7.63
CA GLY A 220 21.13 8.55 -6.71
C GLY A 220 20.97 7.11 -6.18
N GLN A 221 21.10 6.10 -7.05
CA GLN A 221 21.10 4.69 -6.64
C GLN A 221 22.27 4.33 -5.71
N ALA A 222 23.42 4.98 -5.85
CA ALA A 222 24.56 4.77 -4.96
C ALA A 222 24.28 5.32 -3.55
N VAL A 223 23.53 6.43 -3.46
CA VAL A 223 23.04 6.97 -2.18
C VAL A 223 22.13 5.95 -1.49
N ASP A 224 21.15 5.40 -2.22
CA ASP A 224 20.25 4.37 -1.67
C ASP A 224 21.02 3.14 -1.19
N ARG A 225 21.94 2.61 -2.02
CA ARG A 225 22.76 1.43 -1.66
C ARG A 225 23.65 1.66 -0.44
N ARG A 226 24.13 2.88 -0.25
CA ARG A 226 24.90 3.27 0.95
C ARG A 226 24.04 3.25 2.20
N TRP A 227 22.82 3.76 2.12
CA TRP A 227 22.00 4.06 3.30
C TRP A 227 20.96 2.98 3.63
N ALA A 228 20.53 2.15 2.67
CA ALA A 228 19.55 1.09 2.92
C ALA A 228 20.00 0.09 4.00
N PRO A 229 21.25 -0.44 4.01
CA PRO A 229 21.68 -1.37 5.05
C PRO A 229 21.72 -0.73 6.44
N VAL A 230 22.06 0.57 6.51
CA VAL A 230 22.06 1.35 7.76
C VAL A 230 20.63 1.51 8.26
N TYR A 231 19.71 1.89 7.39
CA TYR A 231 18.29 2.04 7.71
C TYR A 231 17.72 0.73 8.24
N VAL A 232 17.85 -0.36 7.49
CA VAL A 232 17.34 -1.69 7.87
C VAL A 232 17.84 -2.10 9.26
N ARG A 233 19.15 -2.01 9.50
CA ARG A 233 19.74 -2.40 10.77
C ARG A 233 19.23 -1.54 11.93
N CYS A 234 19.18 -0.22 11.74
CA CYS A 234 18.83 0.70 12.81
C CYS A 234 17.32 0.77 13.07
N ALA A 235 16.48 0.67 12.03
CA ALA A 235 15.03 0.87 12.11
C ALA A 235 14.27 -0.36 12.60
N LYS A 236 14.83 -1.57 12.40
CA LYS A 236 14.18 -2.84 12.74
C LYS A 236 13.55 -2.89 14.14
N PRO A 237 14.19 -2.40 15.22
CA PRO A 237 13.57 -2.41 16.55
C PRO A 237 12.34 -1.51 16.65
N VAL A 238 12.39 -0.30 16.06
CA VAL A 238 11.28 0.67 16.08
C VAL A 238 10.07 0.09 15.36
N ILE A 239 10.29 -0.40 14.13
CA ILE A 239 9.24 -0.95 13.27
C ILE A 239 8.60 -2.18 13.92
N ALA A 240 9.39 -3.06 14.54
CA ALA A 240 8.87 -4.24 15.22
C ALA A 240 7.93 -3.88 16.39
N GLU A 241 8.26 -2.82 17.14
CA GLU A 241 7.42 -2.36 18.26
C GLU A 241 6.16 -1.64 17.76
N GLU A 242 6.27 -0.81 16.71
CA GLU A 242 5.12 -0.18 16.04
C GLU A 242 4.14 -1.22 15.48
N ASP A 243 4.64 -2.21 14.74
CA ASP A 243 3.83 -3.30 14.17
C ASP A 243 3.12 -4.10 15.27
N LYS A 244 3.82 -4.43 16.36
CA LYS A 244 3.24 -5.15 17.49
C LYS A 244 2.10 -4.35 18.13
N GLN A 245 2.30 -3.07 18.40
CA GLN A 245 1.27 -2.23 19.02
C GLN A 245 0.09 -1.98 18.07
N ARG A 246 0.35 -1.72 16.78
CA ARG A 246 -0.71 -1.56 15.77
C ARG A 246 -1.54 -2.82 15.62
N LEU A 247 -0.93 -4.01 15.57
CA LEU A 247 -1.67 -5.27 15.50
C LEU A 247 -2.58 -5.48 16.71
N ALA A 248 -2.10 -5.14 17.92
CA ALA A 248 -2.92 -5.22 19.12
C ALA A 248 -4.11 -4.27 19.08
N GLN A 249 -3.90 -3.01 18.65
CA GLN A 249 -4.95 -2.00 18.55
C GLN A 249 -5.92 -2.27 17.40
N GLN A 250 -5.45 -2.80 16.27
CA GLN A 250 -6.27 -3.12 15.11
C GLN A 250 -7.40 -4.08 15.47
N ARG A 251 -7.10 -5.10 16.28
CA ARG A 251 -8.10 -6.07 16.73
C ARG A 251 -9.24 -5.39 17.51
N ALA A 252 -8.90 -4.54 18.47
CA ALA A 252 -9.88 -3.80 19.27
C ALA A 252 -10.66 -2.80 18.40
N PHE A 253 -9.97 -2.10 17.50
CA PHE A 253 -10.57 -1.18 16.54
C PHE A 253 -11.58 -1.90 15.62
N PHE A 254 -11.23 -3.09 15.13
CA PHE A 254 -12.09 -3.88 14.25
C PHE A 254 -13.33 -4.40 14.97
N GLN A 255 -13.22 -4.70 16.25
CA GLN A 255 -14.36 -5.09 17.07
C GLN A 255 -15.31 -3.91 17.34
N SER A 256 -14.77 -2.73 17.67
CA SER A 256 -15.59 -1.55 17.96
C SER A 256 -16.23 -0.90 16.73
N HIS A 257 -15.65 -1.11 15.53
CA HIS A 257 -16.12 -0.55 14.27
C HIS A 257 -16.60 -1.62 13.28
N TYR A 258 -17.05 -2.77 13.78
CA TYR A 258 -17.33 -3.94 12.95
C TYR A 258 -18.28 -3.64 11.77
N GLN A 259 -19.38 -2.91 12.01
CA GLN A 259 -20.35 -2.60 10.96
C GLN A 259 -19.75 -1.67 9.91
N GLN A 260 -19.10 -0.58 10.34
CA GLN A 260 -18.45 0.38 9.45
C GLN A 260 -17.35 -0.30 8.61
N ILE A 261 -16.58 -1.20 9.21
CA ILE A 261 -15.53 -1.94 8.52
C ILE A 261 -16.11 -2.86 7.45
N ARG A 262 -17.20 -3.58 7.75
CA ARG A 262 -17.87 -4.40 6.72
C ARG A 262 -18.45 -3.56 5.59
N GLU A 263 -19.04 -2.40 5.91
CA GLU A 263 -19.55 -1.46 4.90
C GLU A 263 -18.40 -0.97 4.02
N ILE A 264 -17.27 -0.57 4.61
CA ILE A 264 -16.07 -0.17 3.87
C ILE A 264 -15.57 -1.29 2.95
N GLN A 265 -15.54 -2.54 3.40
CA GLN A 265 -15.15 -3.66 2.53
C GLN A 265 -16.06 -3.83 1.33
N LYS A 266 -17.37 -3.78 1.59
CA LYS A 266 -18.40 -3.95 0.57
C LYS A 266 -18.32 -2.80 -0.44
N ASP A 267 -18.44 -1.57 0.04
CA ASP A 267 -18.47 -0.36 -0.78
C ASP A 267 -17.16 -0.18 -1.56
N GLY A 268 -16.02 -0.51 -0.95
CA GLY A 268 -14.71 -0.46 -1.61
C GLY A 268 -14.58 -1.49 -2.73
N THR A 269 -15.12 -2.70 -2.54
CA THR A 269 -15.17 -3.73 -3.59
C THR A 269 -16.10 -3.31 -4.74
N GLU A 270 -17.28 -2.77 -4.42
CA GLU A 270 -18.25 -2.28 -5.41
C GLU A 270 -17.70 -1.09 -6.20
N ALA A 271 -17.04 -0.14 -5.53
CA ALA A 271 -16.39 1.01 -6.16
C ALA A 271 -15.27 0.58 -7.12
N LEU A 272 -14.46 -0.42 -6.73
CA LEU A 272 -13.41 -0.95 -7.60
C LEU A 272 -13.98 -1.65 -8.83
N ALA A 273 -15.05 -2.44 -8.67
CA ALA A 273 -15.73 -3.09 -9.79
C ALA A 273 -16.37 -2.07 -10.76
N ALA A 274 -16.97 -1.00 -10.22
CA ALA A 274 -17.50 0.10 -11.04
C ALA A 274 -16.39 0.81 -11.83
N LEU A 275 -15.24 1.03 -11.18
CA LEU A 275 -14.07 1.66 -11.81
C LEU A 275 -13.47 0.77 -12.92
N GLN A 276 -13.35 -0.55 -12.68
CA GLN A 276 -12.93 -1.52 -13.69
C GLN A 276 -13.81 -1.44 -14.94
N LYS A 277 -15.13 -1.50 -14.76
CA LYS A 277 -16.09 -1.41 -15.86
C LYS A 277 -15.96 -0.09 -16.64
N GLN A 278 -15.73 1.03 -15.95
CA GLN A 278 -15.51 2.34 -16.59
C GLN A 278 -14.19 2.40 -17.35
N ALA A 279 -13.15 1.72 -16.84
CA ALA A 279 -11.87 1.56 -17.52
C ALA A 279 -11.98 0.64 -18.75
N GLY A 280 -13.04 -0.16 -18.88
CA GLY A 280 -13.26 -1.08 -20.01
C GLY A 280 -12.51 -2.41 -19.88
N GLU A 281 -12.21 -2.80 -18.64
CA GLU A 281 -11.65 -4.09 -18.22
C GLU A 281 -12.73 -4.93 -17.52
#